data_AF-A0A251TSF5-F1
#
_entry.id   AF-A0A251TSF5-F1
#
_cell.length_a   1.000
_cell.length_b   1.000
_cell.length_c   1.000
_cell.angle_alpha   90.00
_cell.angle_beta   90.00
_cell.angle_gamma   90.00
#
_symmetry.space_group_name_H-M   'P 1'
#
loop_
_entity.id
_entity.type
_entity.pdbx_description
1 polymer ?
#
loop_
_entity_poly.entity_id
_entity_poly.type
_entity_poly.pdbx_seq_one_letter_code
_entity_poly.pdbx_strand_id
1 'polypeptide(L)'
;MGGPCNNKECMNWSDDKPEKSVVYVSFGSMAQLGLEQMEEIACGLSDCKFNFLWVVRAEEEEKLPKEFANQKITGKGMVVAWCRQLDVLAHKSVGCFVTHCGFNSTLEAISLGVPVVGMPQWTDQIRTLSC
;
A
#
# COMPACT_ATOMS: atom_id res chain seq x y z
N MET A 1 -14.23 5.09 -17.41
CA MET A 1 -13.87 6.06 -16.36
C MET A 1 -13.36 5.27 -15.17
N GLY A 2 -12.16 5.58 -14.68
CA GLY A 2 -11.39 4.77 -13.72
C GLY A 2 -10.52 3.68 -14.36
N GLY A 3 -9.59 4.06 -15.26
CA GLY A 3 -8.64 3.09 -15.82
C GLY A 3 -7.64 2.60 -14.76
N PRO A 4 -7.10 1.38 -14.89
CA PRO A 4 -6.05 0.90 -13.97
C PRO A 4 -4.85 1.86 -13.99
N CYS A 5 -4.20 2.15 -12.84
CA CYS A 5 -2.85 2.76 -12.84
C CYS A 5 -2.02 1.94 -13.81
N ASN A 6 -1.55 2.56 -14.89
CA ASN A 6 -0.55 1.90 -15.70
C ASN A 6 0.70 1.90 -14.83
N ASN A 7 1.34 0.74 -14.62
CA ASN A 7 2.55 0.64 -13.79
C ASN A 7 3.57 1.79 -14.05
N LYS A 8 3.64 2.25 -15.30
CA LYS A 8 4.38 3.45 -15.70
C LYS A 8 4.08 4.71 -14.88
N GLU A 9 2.83 5.02 -14.60
CA GLU A 9 2.43 6.16 -13.76
C GLU A 9 2.93 5.96 -12.33
N CYS A 10 2.78 4.75 -11.81
CA CYS A 10 3.25 4.39 -10.48
C CYS A 10 4.79 4.54 -10.35
N MET A 11 5.55 4.18 -11.40
CA MET A 11 7.01 4.38 -11.47
C MET A 11 7.40 5.85 -11.66
N ASN A 12 6.78 6.55 -12.62
CA ASN A 12 7.07 7.96 -12.89
C ASN A 12 6.86 8.83 -11.64
N TRP A 13 5.75 8.62 -10.91
CA TRP A 13 5.52 9.33 -9.66
C TRP A 13 6.57 9.03 -8.60
N SER A 14 7.09 7.79 -8.58
CA SER A 14 8.10 7.32 -7.63
C SER A 14 9.50 7.84 -7.98
N ASP A 15 9.80 8.08 -9.25
CA ASP A 15 11.07 8.66 -9.74
C ASP A 15 11.30 10.08 -9.22
N ASP A 16 10.22 10.85 -9.04
CA ASP A 16 10.25 12.22 -8.52
C ASP A 16 10.48 12.30 -7.00
N LYS A 17 10.60 11.16 -6.32
CA LYS A 17 10.74 11.11 -4.85
C LYS A 17 12.18 10.79 -4.43
N PRO A 18 12.67 11.39 -3.32
CA PRO A 18 13.96 11.04 -2.76
C PRO A 18 14.08 9.54 -2.43
N GLU A 19 15.31 9.03 -2.40
CA GLU A 19 15.58 7.65 -2.03
C GLU A 19 15.05 7.33 -0.63
N LYS A 20 14.47 6.14 -0.46
CA LYS A 20 13.90 5.63 0.80
C LYS A 20 12.90 6.59 1.49
N SER A 21 12.15 7.38 0.73
CA SER A 21 11.20 8.37 1.26
C SER A 21 9.73 8.01 1.06
N VAL A 22 9.44 6.96 0.30
CA VAL A 22 8.09 6.48 -0.02
C VAL A 22 7.74 5.30 0.90
N VAL A 23 6.59 5.41 1.55
CA VAL A 23 5.93 4.30 2.23
C VAL A 23 5.00 3.62 1.22
N TYR A 24 5.30 2.37 0.88
CA TYR A 24 4.41 1.55 0.08
C TYR A 24 3.39 0.86 0.99
N VAL A 25 2.10 0.93 0.67
CA VAL A 25 1.02 0.34 1.47
C VAL A 25 0.20 -0.59 0.60
N SER A 26 0.14 -1.88 0.97
CA SER A 26 -0.70 -2.88 0.30
C SER A 26 -1.08 -4.02 1.23
N PHE A 27 -2.38 -4.26 1.35
CA PHE A 27 -2.95 -5.34 2.17
C PHE A 27 -3.31 -6.59 1.34
N GLY A 28 -2.82 -6.68 0.10
CA GLY A 28 -3.04 -7.85 -0.76
C GLY A 28 -4.50 -8.03 -1.19
N SER A 29 -4.80 -9.21 -1.74
CA SER A 29 -6.13 -9.56 -2.27
C SER A 29 -7.07 -10.14 -1.22
N MET A 30 -6.55 -10.73 -0.14
CA MET A 30 -7.35 -11.46 0.85
C MET A 30 -7.83 -10.59 2.00
N ALA A 31 -7.11 -9.51 2.32
CA ALA A 31 -7.54 -8.59 3.37
C ALA A 31 -8.79 -7.81 2.95
N GLN A 32 -9.81 -7.81 3.83
CA GLN A 32 -10.95 -6.92 3.74
C GLN A 32 -10.87 -5.95 4.93
N LEU A 33 -10.60 -4.68 4.64
CA LEU A 33 -10.52 -3.66 5.67
C LEU A 33 -11.93 -3.14 5.98
N GLY A 34 -12.22 -2.96 7.26
CA GLY A 34 -13.42 -2.26 7.70
C GLY A 34 -13.34 -0.77 7.36
N LEU A 35 -14.49 -0.07 7.37
CA LEU A 35 -14.55 1.39 7.14
C LEU A 35 -13.67 2.16 8.12
N GLU A 36 -13.80 1.88 9.41
CA GLU A 36 -13.01 2.51 10.49
C GLU A 36 -11.50 2.28 10.28
N GLN A 37 -11.10 1.06 9.92
CA GLN A 37 -9.70 0.75 9.68
C GLN A 37 -9.14 1.47 8.45
N MET A 38 -9.93 1.60 7.38
CA MET A 38 -9.54 2.37 6.21
C MET A 38 -9.41 3.87 6.51
N GLU A 39 -10.31 4.40 7.33
CA GLU A 39 -10.25 5.78 7.83
C GLU A 39 -9.00 6.03 8.67
N GLU A 40 -8.69 5.15 9.63
CA GLU A 40 -7.48 5.26 10.45
C GLU A 40 -6.19 5.19 9.62
N ILE A 41 -6.13 4.32 8.61
CA ILE A 41 -4.99 4.25 7.69
C ILE A 41 -4.87 5.57 6.90
N ALA A 42 -5.98 6.10 6.38
CA ALA A 42 -5.98 7.35 5.64
C ALA A 42 -5.55 8.54 6.52
N CYS A 43 -6.07 8.64 7.74
CA CYS A 43 -5.66 9.63 8.74
C CYS A 43 -4.16 9.52 9.04
N GLY A 44 -3.68 8.30 9.31
CA GLY A 44 -2.25 8.05 9.53
C GLY A 44 -1.38 8.51 8.37
N LEU A 45 -1.78 8.22 7.13
CA LEU A 45 -1.04 8.64 5.93
C LEU A 45 -1.06 10.16 5.70
N SER A 46 -2.19 10.81 5.98
CA SER A 46 -2.32 12.27 5.91
C SER A 46 -1.42 12.98 6.91
N ASP A 47 -1.41 12.50 8.16
CA ASP A 47 -0.64 13.08 9.26
C ASP A 47 0.86 12.77 9.17
N CYS A 48 1.22 11.61 8.62
CA CYS A 48 2.60 11.24 8.39
C CYS A 48 3.27 12.19 7.38
N LYS A 49 4.46 12.72 7.67
CA LYS A 49 5.21 13.60 6.75
C LYS A 49 5.87 12.86 5.58
N PHE A 50 5.57 11.57 5.40
CA PHE A 50 6.17 10.73 4.38
C PHE A 50 5.40 10.81 3.05
N ASN A 51 6.10 10.51 1.96
CA ASN A 51 5.43 10.23 0.70
C ASN A 51 4.80 8.83 0.78
N PHE A 52 3.67 8.61 0.14
CA PHE A 52 3.04 7.28 0.17
C PHE A 52 2.47 6.84 -1.18
N LEU A 53 2.59 5.54 -1.45
CA LEU A 53 1.91 4.85 -2.54
C LEU A 53 0.99 3.81 -1.92
N TRP A 54 -0.31 4.03 -1.98
CA TRP A 54 -1.30 3.16 -1.38
C TRP A 54 -2.12 2.43 -2.43
N VAL A 55 -2.06 1.10 -2.41
CA VAL A 55 -2.88 0.25 -3.26
C VAL A 55 -4.20 -0.05 -2.56
N VAL A 56 -5.30 0.44 -3.12
CA VAL A 56 -6.66 0.25 -2.62
C VAL A 56 -7.48 -0.35 -3.75
N ARG A 57 -7.91 -1.61 -3.61
CA ARG A 57 -8.60 -2.32 -4.69
C ARG A 57 -9.88 -1.59 -5.10
N ALA A 58 -10.28 -1.73 -6.37
CA ALA A 58 -11.44 -1.05 -6.92
C ALA A 58 -12.73 -1.33 -6.12
N GLU A 59 -12.90 -2.54 -5.60
CA GLU A 59 -14.06 -2.95 -4.80
C GLU A 59 -14.09 -2.31 -3.40
N GLU A 60 -12.96 -1.75 -2.96
CA GLU A 60 -12.79 -1.12 -1.66
C GLU A 60 -12.70 0.41 -1.77
N GLU A 61 -12.66 0.97 -2.99
CA GLU A 61 -12.55 2.42 -3.19
C GLU A 61 -13.71 3.20 -2.56
N GLU A 62 -14.90 2.61 -2.48
CA GLU A 62 -16.07 3.24 -1.84
C GLU A 62 -15.89 3.48 -0.33
N LYS A 63 -14.94 2.77 0.30
CA LYS A 63 -14.61 2.91 1.72
C LYS A 63 -13.61 4.02 1.98
N LEU A 64 -12.98 4.58 0.94
CA LEU A 64 -11.99 5.63 1.10
C LEU A 64 -12.64 6.93 1.60
N PRO A 65 -11.99 7.66 2.51
CA PRO A 65 -12.39 9.02 2.83
C PRO A 65 -12.45 9.87 1.55
N LYS A 66 -13.45 10.76 1.48
CA LYS A 66 -13.74 11.57 0.27
C LYS A 66 -12.54 12.37 -0.22
N GLU A 67 -11.65 12.78 0.68
CA GLU A 67 -10.43 13.52 0.37
C GLU A 67 -9.47 12.71 -0.53
N PHE A 68 -9.31 11.42 -0.24
CA PHE A 68 -8.48 10.50 -1.03
C PHE A 68 -9.19 10.05 -2.31
N ALA A 69 -10.51 9.83 -2.24
CA ALA A 69 -11.31 9.47 -3.41
C ALA A 69 -11.30 10.56 -4.50
N ASN A 70 -11.33 11.83 -4.10
CA ASN A 70 -11.34 12.98 -5.01
C ASN A 70 -9.94 13.37 -5.51
N GLN A 71 -8.87 12.98 -4.80
CA GLN A 71 -7.48 13.32 -5.14
C GLN A 71 -6.58 12.08 -5.13
N LYS A 72 -6.79 11.19 -6.11
CA LYS A 72 -6.00 9.96 -6.26
C LYS A 72 -4.49 10.19 -6.41
N ILE A 73 -4.08 11.38 -6.86
CA ILE A 73 -2.67 11.77 -6.95
C ILE A 73 -2.53 13.19 -6.38
N THR A 74 -1.73 13.31 -5.33
CA THR A 74 -1.27 14.58 -4.77
C THR A 74 0.26 14.61 -4.83
N GLY A 75 0.87 15.77 -4.58
CA GLY A 75 2.34 15.87 -4.52
C GLY A 75 2.96 14.93 -3.48
N LYS A 76 2.22 14.59 -2.42
CA LYS A 76 2.67 13.78 -1.29
C LYS A 76 2.24 12.32 -1.37
N GLY A 77 1.10 12.02 -1.99
CA GLY A 77 0.51 10.69 -1.95
C GLY A 77 -0.14 10.27 -3.26
N MET A 78 -0.08 8.98 -3.56
CA MET A 78 -0.73 8.38 -4.72
C MET A 78 -1.52 7.14 -4.29
N VAL A 79 -2.80 7.12 -4.64
CA VAL A 79 -3.73 6.00 -4.41
C VAL A 79 -4.09 5.37 -5.73
N VAL A 80 -3.88 4.05 -5.85
CA VAL A 80 -4.11 3.31 -7.08
C VAL A 80 -4.86 2.01 -6.82
N ALA A 81 -5.66 1.59 -7.80
CA ALA A 81 -6.37 0.31 -7.72
C ALA A 81 -5.43 -0.91 -7.75
N TRP A 82 -4.30 -0.77 -8.44
CA TRP A 82 -3.36 -1.85 -8.70
C TRP A 82 -2.00 -1.32 -9.14
N CYS A 83 -0.93 -2.05 -8.84
CA CYS A 83 0.41 -1.84 -9.39
C CYS A 83 1.18 -3.18 -9.46
N ARG A 84 2.31 -3.20 -10.18
CA ARG A 84 3.24 -4.35 -10.13
C ARG A 84 4.06 -4.24 -8.84
N GLN A 85 3.59 -4.91 -7.78
CA GLN A 85 4.17 -4.83 -6.43
C GLN A 85 5.70 -5.02 -6.41
N LEU A 86 6.22 -6.03 -7.12
CA LEU A 86 7.66 -6.28 -7.22
C LEU A 86 8.43 -5.08 -7.79
N ASP A 87 7.90 -4.42 -8.82
CA ASP A 87 8.56 -3.29 -9.45
C ASP A 87 8.59 -2.09 -8.48
N VAL A 88 7.50 -1.87 -7.74
CA VAL A 88 7.41 -0.81 -6.71
C VAL A 88 8.34 -1.12 -5.54
N LEU A 89 8.34 -2.34 -5.01
CA LEU A 89 9.21 -2.75 -3.90
C LEU A 89 10.70 -2.66 -4.27
N ALA A 90 11.06 -2.92 -5.53
CA ALA A 90 12.42 -2.78 -6.02
C ALA A 90 12.82 -1.33 -6.31
N HIS A 91 11.87 -0.38 -6.27
CA HIS A 91 12.13 1.01 -6.59
C HIS A 91 12.93 1.71 -5.47
N LYS A 92 13.98 2.45 -5.84
CA LYS A 92 14.91 3.12 -4.90
C LYS A 92 14.25 4.10 -3.92
N SER A 93 13.10 4.65 -4.29
CA SER A 93 12.37 5.60 -3.43
C SER A 93 11.58 4.91 -2.32
N VAL A 94 11.31 3.60 -2.42
CA VAL A 94 10.61 2.86 -1.36
C VAL A 94 11.55 2.64 -0.18
N GLY A 95 11.13 3.15 0.98
CA GLY A 95 11.87 3.02 2.23
C GLY A 95 11.23 2.05 3.22
N CYS A 96 9.93 1.79 3.08
CA CYS A 96 9.16 0.94 3.98
C CYS A 96 7.95 0.34 3.27
N PHE A 97 7.57 -0.86 3.67
CA PHE A 97 6.37 -1.54 3.20
C PHE A 97 5.41 -1.82 4.36
N VAL A 98 4.20 -1.26 4.30
CA VAL A 98 3.10 -1.58 5.21
C VAL A 98 2.24 -2.66 4.58
N THR A 99 2.07 -3.79 5.27
CA THR A 99 1.38 -4.94 4.72
C THR A 99 0.62 -5.76 5.75
N HIS A 100 -0.38 -6.51 5.29
CA HIS A 100 -1.12 -7.49 6.10
C HIS A 100 -0.33 -8.74 6.49
N CYS A 101 0.95 -8.81 6.14
CA CYS A 101 1.86 -9.96 6.37
C CYS A 101 1.51 -11.23 5.57
N GLY A 102 0.87 -11.10 4.40
CA GLY A 102 0.71 -12.22 3.48
C GLY A 102 2.08 -12.80 3.05
N PHE A 103 2.21 -14.13 3.08
CA PHE A 103 3.47 -14.85 2.90
C PHE A 103 4.29 -14.40 1.67
N ASN A 104 3.65 -14.26 0.51
CA ASN A 104 4.33 -13.84 -0.73
C ASN A 104 4.87 -12.41 -0.66
N SER A 105 4.03 -11.46 -0.23
CA SER A 105 4.42 -10.05 -0.14
C SER A 105 5.53 -9.82 0.88
N THR A 106 5.51 -10.53 2.01
CA THR A 106 6.58 -10.47 3.01
C THR A 106 7.89 -11.05 2.47
N LEU A 107 7.84 -12.16 1.73
CA LEU A 107 9.04 -12.76 1.14
C LEU A 107 9.68 -11.86 0.08
N GLU A 108 8.88 -11.20 -0.75
CA GLU A 108 9.36 -10.22 -1.73
C GLU A 108 10.07 -9.04 -1.06
N ALA A 109 9.47 -8.46 -0.01
CA ALA A 109 10.06 -7.33 0.71
C ALA A 109 11.38 -7.70 1.42
N ILE A 110 11.43 -8.88 2.07
CA ILE A 110 12.66 -9.38 2.69
C ILE A 110 13.74 -9.61 1.63
N SER A 111 13.38 -10.21 0.49
CA SER A 111 14.32 -10.49 -0.61
C SER A 111 14.93 -9.21 -1.20
N LEU A 112 14.19 -8.10 -1.15
CA LEU A 112 14.61 -6.79 -1.65
C LEU A 112 15.20 -5.88 -0.56
N GLY A 113 15.29 -6.35 0.68
CA GLY A 113 15.84 -5.58 1.80
C GLY A 113 14.98 -4.38 2.23
N VAL A 114 13.67 -4.43 1.97
CA VAL A 114 12.71 -3.37 2.36
C VAL A 114 12.18 -3.66 3.76
N PRO A 115 12.34 -2.74 4.74
CA PRO A 115 11.72 -2.87 6.06
C PRO A 115 10.19 -3.00 5.97
N VAL A 116 9.62 -3.88 6.80
CA VAL A 116 8.18 -4.18 6.79
C VAL A 116 7.52 -3.74 8.10
N VAL A 117 6.41 -3.00 7.98
CA VAL A 117 5.47 -2.75 9.07
C VAL A 117 4.27 -3.67 8.87
N GLY A 118 4.16 -4.65 9.76
CA GLY A 118 3.08 -5.63 9.73
C GLY A 118 1.81 -5.13 10.40
N MET A 119 0.69 -5.21 9.70
CA MET A 119 -0.65 -5.05 10.24
C MET A 119 -1.44 -6.34 9.97
N PRO A 120 -1.12 -7.44 10.67
CA PRO A 120 -1.72 -8.74 10.41
C PRO A 120 -3.25 -8.66 10.52
N GLN A 121 -3.94 -9.14 9.50
CA GLN A 121 -5.39 -9.29 9.53
C GLN A 121 -5.73 -10.67 10.10
N TRP A 122 -6.80 -10.74 10.89
CA TRP A 122 -7.16 -11.91 11.71
C TRP A 122 -7.28 -13.24 10.92
N THR A 123 -7.48 -13.19 9.61
CA THR A 123 -7.69 -14.38 8.77
C THR A 123 -6.43 -15.17 8.41
N ASP A 124 -5.22 -14.58 8.48
CA ASP A 124 -3.99 -15.27 8.08
C ASP A 124 -3.28 -16.03 9.22
N GLN A 125 -3.78 -15.92 10.46
CA GLN A 125 -3.18 -16.59 11.62
C GLN A 125 -3.92 -17.86 12.11
N ILE A 126 -5.08 -18.22 11.56
CA ILE A 126 -5.94 -19.29 12.13
C ILE A 126 -5.65 -20.71 11.56
N ARG A 127 -4.44 -21.03 11.09
CA ARG A 127 -4.11 -22.43 10.69
C ARG A 127 -2.80 -23.03 11.21
N THR A 128 -2.21 -22.50 12.29
CA THR A 128 -1.06 -23.16 12.93
C THR A 128 -1.18 -23.29 14.46
N LEU A 129 -2.40 -23.41 14.99
CA LEU A 129 -2.62 -23.79 16.39
C LEU A 129 -3.68 -24.89 16.46
N SER A 130 -3.26 -26.10 16.09
CA SER A 130 -3.73 -27.32 16.73
C SER A 130 -2.50 -28.04 17.29
N CYS A 131 -2.25 -27.87 18.58
CA CYS A 131 -1.61 -28.91 19.38
C CYS A 131 -2.64 -30.02 19.62
#